data_AF-A0A2A6EB95-F1
#
_entry.id   AF-A0A2A6EB95-F1
#
_cell.length_a   1.000
_cell.length_b   1.000
_cell.length_c   1.000
_cell.angle_alpha   90.00
_cell.angle_beta   90.00
_cell.angle_gamma   90.00
#
_symmetry.space_group_name_H-M   'P 1'
#
loop_
_entity.id
_entity.type
_entity.pdbx_description
1 polymer ?
#
loop_
_entity_poly.entity_id
_entity_poly.type
_entity_poly.pdbx_seq_one_letter_code
_entity_poly.pdbx_strand_id
1 'polypeptide(L)'
;MKAIRLYIGLCMFLGFNALVSSQSVSIELSAKWVKGYDIFKKDSIIYFPELMITYRNISDTSFYFQKVSDSRYGLPILPREVGLLQYPIEEYFNHYFKRAKMHGDYTGKHYKVKIGESSFFKMWNVINDTSNIESEEDVDVTNSDLCYIYEYMYRENYEQMDTRDEFKLYYTISDMVPEVILTKYKDKFVFLKPGESYTDTYNLIGFKLLKGSFTFYIRPHLPPYVYTAPIWDSHQSQYVEGKALLPRIVGGYTLYSGNFYSNKITMTF
;
A
#
# COMPACT_ATOMS: atom_id res chain seq x y z
N MET A 1 38.97 -31.32 -11.01
CA MET A 1 38.46 -29.93 -11.11
C MET A 1 37.05 -29.79 -11.68
N LYS A 2 36.65 -30.50 -12.76
CA LYS A 2 35.29 -30.38 -13.34
C LYS A 2 34.16 -30.86 -12.40
N ALA A 3 34.35 -31.97 -11.68
CA ALA A 3 33.36 -32.48 -10.74
C ALA A 3 33.11 -31.51 -9.56
N ILE A 4 34.16 -30.90 -9.01
CA ILE A 4 34.04 -29.94 -7.89
C ILE A 4 33.23 -28.70 -8.30
N ARG A 5 33.42 -28.19 -9.53
CA ARG A 5 32.60 -27.08 -10.06
C ARG A 5 31.14 -27.46 -10.27
N LEU A 6 30.86 -28.70 -10.67
CA LEU A 6 29.50 -29.24 -10.80
C LEU A 6 28.81 -29.36 -9.43
N TYR A 7 29.51 -29.88 -8.41
CA TYR A 7 28.99 -30.00 -7.05
C TYR A 7 28.73 -28.64 -6.40
N ILE A 8 29.63 -27.68 -6.59
CA ILE A 8 29.43 -26.30 -6.12
C ILE A 8 28.21 -25.66 -6.82
N GLY A 9 28.06 -25.87 -8.13
CA GLY A 9 26.88 -25.39 -8.88
C GLY A 9 25.57 -26.02 -8.39
N LEU A 10 25.55 -27.33 -8.12
CA LEU A 10 24.39 -28.04 -7.61
C LEU A 10 24.02 -27.60 -6.18
N CYS A 11 25.01 -27.43 -5.29
CA CYS A 11 24.79 -26.94 -3.94
C CYS A 11 24.28 -25.49 -3.91
N MET A 12 24.76 -24.64 -4.81
CA MET A 12 24.21 -23.28 -4.96
C MET A 12 22.77 -23.31 -5.49
N PHE A 13 22.45 -24.17 -6.46
CA PHE A 13 21.08 -24.33 -6.97
C PHE A 13 20.11 -24.85 -5.90
N LEU A 14 20.53 -25.84 -5.11
CA LEU A 14 19.75 -26.39 -4.00
C LEU A 14 19.61 -25.38 -2.85
N GLY A 15 20.64 -24.58 -2.56
CA GLY A 15 20.59 -23.52 -1.56
C GLY A 15 19.65 -22.37 -1.95
N PHE A 16 19.66 -21.97 -3.23
CA PHE A 16 18.70 -20.99 -3.75
C PHE A 16 17.26 -21.53 -3.72
N ASN A 17 17.05 -22.78 -4.15
CA ASN A 17 15.72 -23.40 -4.06
C ASN A 17 15.26 -23.56 -2.60
N ALA A 18 16.15 -23.91 -1.66
CA ALA A 18 15.82 -24.02 -0.24
C ALA A 18 15.43 -22.67 0.41
N LEU A 19 16.07 -21.57 -0.01
CA LEU A 19 15.74 -20.22 0.44
C LEU A 19 14.40 -19.72 -0.13
N VAL A 20 14.07 -20.10 -1.37
CA VAL A 20 12.78 -19.78 -2.00
C VAL A 20 11.66 -20.72 -1.50
N SER A 21 11.98 -21.99 -1.21
CA SER A 21 11.03 -22.98 -0.69
C SER A 21 10.76 -22.90 0.81
N SER A 22 11.42 -21.97 1.53
CA SER A 22 11.12 -21.66 2.94
C SER A 22 9.98 -20.65 3.07
N GLN A 23 9.62 -19.96 1.98
CA GLN A 23 8.56 -18.96 2.01
C GLN A 23 7.21 -19.58 1.65
N SER A 24 6.19 -19.28 2.45
CA SER A 24 4.84 -19.75 2.19
C SER A 24 4.00 -18.77 1.38
N VAL A 25 4.39 -17.48 1.38
CA VAL A 25 3.67 -16.40 0.71
C VAL A 25 4.66 -15.56 -0.11
N SER A 26 4.24 -15.15 -1.30
CA SER A 26 4.92 -14.13 -2.10
C SER A 26 3.98 -12.97 -2.40
N ILE A 27 4.54 -11.76 -2.48
CA ILE A 27 3.80 -10.55 -2.82
C ILE A 27 4.55 -9.81 -3.92
N GLU A 28 4.02 -9.90 -5.13
CA GLU A 28 4.67 -9.43 -6.35
C GLU A 28 4.02 -8.16 -6.88
N LEU A 29 4.85 -7.21 -7.29
CA LEU A 29 4.47 -5.99 -7.98
C LEU A 29 4.60 -6.19 -9.48
N SER A 30 3.57 -5.78 -10.22
CA SER A 30 3.62 -5.66 -11.68
C SER A 30 2.85 -4.42 -12.12
N ALA A 31 3.00 -4.02 -13.37
CA ALA A 31 2.27 -2.90 -13.94
C ALA A 31 1.73 -3.24 -15.33
N LYS A 32 0.58 -2.67 -15.66
CA LYS A 32 0.00 -2.74 -16.99
C LYS A 32 -0.53 -1.37 -17.41
N TRP A 33 -0.51 -1.09 -18.70
CA TRP A 33 -1.13 0.11 -19.25
C TRP A 33 -2.57 -0.19 -19.64
N VAL A 34 -3.49 0.67 -19.21
CA VAL A 34 -4.91 0.55 -19.51
C VAL A 34 -5.42 1.82 -20.18
N LYS A 35 -6.51 1.67 -20.91
CA LYS A 35 -7.24 2.77 -21.55
C LYS A 35 -8.32 3.26 -20.58
N GLY A 36 -8.44 4.57 -20.40
CA GLY A 36 -9.51 5.18 -19.63
C GLY A 36 -9.68 6.66 -19.95
N TYR A 37 -10.42 7.37 -19.10
CA TYR A 37 -10.74 8.79 -19.31
C TYR A 37 -9.70 9.70 -18.64
N ASP A 38 -9.49 10.86 -19.25
CA ASP A 38 -8.72 11.94 -18.65
C ASP A 38 -9.52 12.53 -17.49
N ILE A 39 -8.91 12.58 -16.31
CA ILE A 39 -9.56 13.03 -15.07
C ILE A 39 -9.95 14.51 -15.10
N PHE A 40 -9.31 15.32 -15.95
CA PHE A 40 -9.61 16.74 -16.12
C PHE A 40 -10.41 17.05 -17.38
N LYS A 41 -10.52 16.08 -18.30
CA LYS A 41 -11.26 16.20 -19.57
C LYS A 41 -11.99 14.89 -19.86
N LYS A 42 -13.16 14.68 -19.26
CA LYS A 42 -13.89 13.39 -19.31
C LYS A 42 -14.19 12.88 -20.73
N ASP A 43 -14.25 13.74 -21.74
CA ASP A 43 -14.44 13.37 -23.15
C ASP A 43 -13.14 12.92 -23.87
N SER A 44 -11.99 13.04 -23.20
CA SER A 44 -10.69 12.63 -23.71
C SER A 44 -10.30 11.26 -23.17
N ILE A 45 -9.82 10.40 -24.08
CA ILE A 45 -9.32 9.07 -23.76
C ILE A 45 -7.80 9.14 -23.63
N ILE A 46 -7.29 8.57 -22.56
CA ILE A 46 -5.86 8.45 -22.29
C ILE A 46 -5.48 7.02 -21.92
N TYR A 47 -4.19 6.72 -22.05
CA TYR A 47 -3.59 5.53 -21.48
C TYR A 47 -2.87 5.89 -20.19
N PHE A 48 -3.12 5.15 -19.11
CA PHE A 48 -2.41 5.33 -17.85
C PHE A 48 -2.04 3.96 -17.27
N PRO A 49 -1.06 3.91 -16.35
CA PRO A 49 -0.62 2.66 -15.77
C PRO A 49 -1.47 2.29 -14.57
N GLU A 50 -1.64 1.00 -14.36
CA GLU A 50 -2.11 0.43 -13.10
C GLU A 50 -1.00 -0.38 -12.46
N LEU A 51 -0.79 -0.19 -11.16
CA LEU A 51 0.04 -1.07 -10.33
C LEU A 51 -0.80 -2.24 -9.86
N MET A 52 -0.29 -3.45 -10.02
CA MET A 52 -0.91 -4.67 -9.53
C MET A 52 -0.06 -5.25 -8.39
N ILE A 53 -0.69 -5.49 -7.24
CA ILE A 53 -0.10 -6.19 -6.10
C ILE A 53 -0.71 -7.58 -6.05
N THR A 54 0.07 -8.59 -6.40
CA THR A 54 -0.37 -9.98 -6.45
C THR A 54 0.16 -10.75 -5.25
N TYR A 55 -0.74 -11.24 -4.43
CA TYR A 55 -0.47 -12.11 -3.29
C TYR A 55 -0.63 -13.56 -3.74
N ARG A 56 0.34 -14.42 -3.46
CA ARG A 56 0.28 -15.84 -3.81
C ARG A 56 0.61 -16.70 -2.60
N ASN A 57 -0.16 -17.76 -2.41
CA ASN A 57 0.17 -18.83 -1.48
C ASN A 57 0.89 -19.94 -2.24
N ILE A 58 2.16 -20.14 -1.90
CA ILE A 58 3.05 -21.11 -2.56
C ILE A 58 3.28 -22.36 -1.69
N SER A 59 2.42 -22.56 -0.69
CA SER A 59 2.47 -23.67 0.25
C SER A 59 1.18 -24.50 0.25
N ASP A 60 1.20 -25.59 1.01
CA ASP A 60 0.05 -26.48 1.22
C ASP A 60 -0.86 -26.06 2.39
N THR A 61 -0.59 -24.93 3.04
CA THR A 61 -1.41 -24.41 4.15
C THR A 61 -2.27 -23.25 3.68
N SER A 62 -3.58 -23.24 4.00
CA SER A 62 -4.44 -22.08 3.78
C SER A 62 -4.04 -20.92 4.70
N PHE A 63 -3.75 -19.76 4.13
CA PHE A 63 -3.29 -18.58 4.88
C PHE A 63 -4.24 -17.40 4.80
N TYR A 64 -4.28 -16.61 5.86
CA TYR A 64 -4.78 -15.25 5.81
C TYR A 64 -3.78 -14.27 6.43
N PHE A 65 -3.83 -13.03 5.97
CA PHE A 65 -2.97 -11.95 6.45
C PHE A 65 -3.52 -10.58 6.00
N GLN A 66 -3.06 -9.51 6.63
CA GLN A 66 -3.48 -8.14 6.26
C GLN A 66 -2.94 -7.77 4.88
N LYS A 67 -3.74 -7.06 4.07
CA LYS A 67 -3.26 -6.45 2.83
C LYS A 67 -2.10 -5.50 3.14
N VAL A 68 -1.15 -5.41 2.21
CA VAL A 68 0.00 -4.49 2.35
C VAL A 68 -0.36 -3.04 2.04
N SER A 69 -1.53 -2.81 1.44
CA SER A 69 -2.03 -1.49 1.10
C SER A 69 -3.53 -1.42 1.31
N ASP A 70 -3.97 -0.30 1.86
CA ASP A 70 -5.37 0.08 1.82
C ASP A 70 -5.68 0.70 0.45
N SER A 71 -6.92 0.63 0.00
CA SER A 71 -7.37 1.32 -1.20
C SER A 71 -8.77 1.89 -1.01
N ARG A 72 -9.06 2.95 -1.77
CA ARG A 72 -10.41 3.48 -1.95
C ARG A 72 -10.74 3.32 -3.43
N TYR A 73 -11.52 2.29 -3.77
CA TYR A 73 -11.90 1.99 -5.16
C TYR A 73 -10.71 1.87 -6.13
N GLY A 74 -9.61 1.22 -5.69
CA GLY A 74 -8.40 1.08 -6.51
C GLY A 74 -7.57 2.36 -6.61
N LEU A 75 -7.82 3.35 -5.76
CA LEU A 75 -6.97 4.52 -5.61
C LEU A 75 -6.03 4.32 -4.41
N PRO A 76 -4.73 4.67 -4.54
CA PRO A 76 -3.80 4.63 -3.42
C PRO A 76 -4.15 5.70 -2.38
N ILE A 77 -3.85 5.43 -1.12
CA ILE A 77 -3.99 6.39 -0.02
C ILE A 77 -2.61 6.96 0.29
N LEU A 78 -2.47 8.28 0.21
CA LEU A 78 -1.20 9.00 0.41
C LEU A 78 -1.27 9.84 1.69
N PRO A 79 -0.15 10.05 2.39
CA PRO A 79 -0.10 10.97 3.51
C PRO A 79 -0.41 12.38 3.02
N ARG A 80 -1.05 13.16 3.88
CA ARG A 80 -1.32 14.57 3.68
C ARG A 80 -0.32 15.36 4.54
N GLU A 81 0.25 16.42 4.00
CA GLU A 81 0.96 17.40 4.83
C GLU A 81 0.06 17.91 5.96
N VAL A 82 0.55 17.80 7.20
CA VAL A 82 -0.11 18.30 8.41
C VAL A 82 -0.16 19.84 8.42
N GLY A 83 0.66 20.51 7.60
CA GLY A 83 0.79 21.97 7.55
C GLY A 83 -0.37 22.76 6.92
N LEU A 84 -1.37 22.10 6.33
CA LEU A 84 -2.49 22.79 5.65
C LEU A 84 -3.77 22.93 6.50
N LEU A 85 -3.68 22.58 7.79
CA LEU A 85 -4.66 22.94 8.82
C LEU A 85 -4.77 24.46 9.06
N GLN A 86 -3.95 25.28 8.39
CA GLN A 86 -4.04 26.74 8.43
C GLN A 86 -5.18 27.32 7.58
N TYR A 87 -5.82 26.53 6.71
CA TYR A 87 -7.01 26.96 5.97
C TYR A 87 -8.28 26.55 6.73
N PRO A 88 -9.34 27.38 6.72
CA PRO A 88 -10.66 26.96 7.19
C PRO A 88 -11.03 25.64 6.52
N ILE A 89 -11.47 24.68 7.33
CA ILE A 89 -11.93 23.35 6.92
C ILE A 89 -12.82 23.42 5.67
N GLU A 90 -13.75 24.38 5.63
CA GLU A 90 -14.68 24.61 4.51
C GLU A 90 -14.01 25.08 3.20
N GLU A 91 -12.98 25.93 3.28
CA GLU A 91 -12.21 26.40 2.12
C GLU A 91 -11.25 25.31 1.61
N TYR A 92 -10.80 24.47 2.55
CA TYR A 92 -9.99 23.30 2.29
C TYR A 92 -10.77 22.20 1.52
N PHE A 93 -12.02 21.94 1.90
CA PHE A 93 -12.88 20.95 1.25
C PHE A 93 -13.40 21.36 -0.14
N ASN A 94 -13.45 22.66 -0.44
CA ASN A 94 -14.06 23.16 -1.69
C ASN A 94 -13.08 23.36 -2.87
N HIS A 95 -11.77 23.10 -2.69
CA HIS A 95 -10.76 23.43 -3.72
C HIS A 95 -9.90 22.25 -4.21
N TYR A 96 -10.33 20.99 -4.02
CA TYR A 96 -9.59 19.82 -4.49
C TYR A 96 -9.31 19.86 -6.00
N PHE A 97 -10.28 20.27 -6.82
CA PHE A 97 -10.07 20.39 -8.27
C PHE A 97 -8.97 21.40 -8.64
N LYS A 98 -8.96 22.57 -7.98
CA LYS A 98 -7.96 23.60 -8.22
C LYS A 98 -6.57 23.10 -7.83
N ARG A 99 -6.44 22.47 -6.66
CA ARG A 99 -5.16 21.90 -6.18
C ARG A 99 -4.70 20.75 -7.07
N ALA A 100 -5.59 19.84 -7.44
CA ALA A 100 -5.31 18.76 -8.36
C ALA A 100 -4.80 19.27 -9.72
N LYS A 101 -5.30 20.41 -10.22
CA LYS A 101 -4.81 21.04 -11.47
C LYS A 101 -3.51 21.83 -11.32
N MET A 102 -3.16 22.27 -10.12
CA MET A 102 -1.95 23.04 -9.81
C MET A 102 -0.77 22.15 -9.38
N HIS A 103 -0.86 20.84 -9.67
CA HIS A 103 0.19 19.89 -9.34
C HIS A 103 1.55 20.28 -9.95
N GLY A 104 2.63 19.89 -9.30
CA GLY A 104 4.00 20.09 -9.77
C GLY A 104 4.34 19.26 -11.01
N ASP A 105 5.47 19.62 -11.63
CA ASP A 105 6.14 18.83 -12.66
C ASP A 105 7.47 18.32 -12.10
N TYR A 106 7.59 17.01 -12.02
CA TYR A 106 8.72 16.32 -11.41
C TYR A 106 9.56 15.56 -12.45
N THR A 107 9.52 15.99 -13.70
CA THR A 107 10.36 15.45 -14.79
C THR A 107 11.83 15.39 -14.38
N GLY A 108 12.43 14.21 -14.56
CA GLY A 108 13.86 13.97 -14.25
C GLY A 108 14.17 13.80 -12.75
N LYS A 109 13.17 13.81 -11.88
CA LYS A 109 13.31 13.50 -10.45
C LYS A 109 13.09 12.01 -10.20
N HIS A 110 13.81 11.47 -9.22
CA HIS A 110 13.73 10.07 -8.83
C HIS A 110 13.20 9.92 -7.40
N TYR A 111 12.23 9.03 -7.24
CA TYR A 111 11.55 8.79 -5.98
C TYR A 111 11.44 7.31 -5.69
N LYS A 112 11.47 6.98 -4.41
CA LYS A 112 11.05 5.71 -3.84
C LYS A 112 9.59 5.83 -3.38
N VAL A 113 8.78 4.84 -3.70
CA VAL A 113 7.40 4.75 -3.22
C VAL A 113 7.27 3.53 -2.33
N LYS A 114 7.18 3.77 -1.02
CA LYS A 114 7.03 2.72 -0.03
C LYS A 114 5.55 2.43 0.18
N ILE A 115 5.14 1.21 -0.10
CA ILE A 115 3.74 0.76 0.04
C ILE A 115 3.54 0.15 1.42
N GLY A 116 2.53 0.63 2.15
CA GLY A 116 2.10 0.10 3.44
C GLY A 116 2.90 0.62 4.64
N GLU A 117 3.46 1.83 4.55
CA GLU A 117 4.37 2.38 5.57
C GLU A 117 3.67 2.87 6.84
N SER A 118 2.52 3.54 6.71
CA SER A 118 1.87 4.13 7.88
C SER A 118 1.35 3.04 8.84
N SER A 119 1.43 3.36 10.12
CA SER A 119 1.00 2.51 11.22
C SER A 119 -0.51 2.31 11.18
N PHE A 120 -1.29 3.38 11.22
CA PHE A 120 -2.75 3.28 11.27
C PHE A 120 -3.40 2.91 9.93
N PHE A 121 -2.85 3.44 8.83
CA PHE A 121 -3.31 3.13 7.48
C PHE A 121 -2.19 2.49 6.69
N LYS A 122 -2.51 1.51 5.84
CA LYS A 122 -1.54 0.98 4.88
C LYS A 122 -1.43 1.92 3.67
N MET A 123 -0.99 3.15 3.94
CA MET A 123 -0.74 4.22 2.98
C MET A 123 0.55 3.99 2.19
N TRP A 124 0.63 4.68 1.06
CA TRP A 124 1.84 4.79 0.25
C TRP A 124 2.56 6.06 0.62
N ASN A 125 3.88 6.04 0.68
CA ASN A 125 4.69 7.22 0.94
C ASN A 125 5.72 7.41 -0.16
N VAL A 126 5.76 8.60 -0.74
CA VAL A 126 6.71 9.00 -1.77
C VAL A 126 7.89 9.72 -1.11
N ILE A 127 9.08 9.19 -1.31
CA ILE A 127 10.32 9.65 -0.68
C ILE A 127 11.29 10.00 -1.79
N ASN A 128 11.81 11.22 -1.79
CA ASN A 128 12.83 11.65 -2.75
C ASN A 128 14.11 10.84 -2.53
N ASP A 129 14.74 10.37 -3.61
CA ASP A 129 15.95 9.56 -3.51
C ASP A 129 17.16 10.31 -2.90
N THR A 130 17.11 11.64 -2.86
CA THR A 130 18.15 12.48 -2.23
C THR A 130 17.87 12.84 -0.77
N SER A 131 16.66 12.59 -0.24
CA SER A 131 16.32 12.96 1.13
C SER A 131 16.73 11.86 2.12
N ASN A 132 17.62 12.23 3.04
CA ASN A 132 17.96 11.42 4.20
C ASN A 132 16.93 11.74 5.29
N ILE A 133 15.71 11.24 5.14
CA ILE A 133 14.60 11.56 6.07
C ILE A 133 14.85 10.84 7.39
N GLU A 134 15.63 11.49 8.28
CA GLU A 134 15.81 11.09 9.67
C GLU A 134 14.75 11.71 10.60
N SER A 135 13.86 12.58 10.09
CA SER A 135 12.79 13.23 10.86
C SER A 135 11.41 13.03 10.23
N GLU A 136 10.40 12.81 11.06
CA GLU A 136 8.99 12.57 10.68
C GLU A 136 8.27 13.79 10.07
N GLU A 137 8.94 14.93 9.94
CA GLU A 137 8.28 16.23 9.70
C GLU A 137 8.25 16.72 8.25
N ASP A 138 9.05 16.13 7.34
CA ASP A 138 9.10 16.57 5.93
C ASP A 138 8.40 15.57 5.01
N VAL A 139 7.07 15.62 4.96
CA VAL A 139 6.30 14.97 3.89
C VAL A 139 6.65 15.66 2.58
N ASP A 140 7.26 14.94 1.63
CA ASP A 140 7.60 15.50 0.32
C ASP A 140 6.35 16.05 -0.36
N VAL A 141 6.41 17.28 -0.91
CA VAL A 141 5.30 17.97 -1.60
C VAL A 141 4.65 17.08 -2.67
N THR A 142 5.41 16.15 -3.25
CA THR A 142 4.91 15.12 -4.18
C THR A 142 3.76 14.29 -3.58
N ASN A 143 3.82 13.94 -2.29
CA ASN A 143 2.72 13.23 -1.61
C ASN A 143 1.45 14.10 -1.54
N SER A 144 1.59 15.38 -1.23
CA SER A 144 0.47 16.33 -1.18
C SER A 144 -0.21 16.43 -2.54
N ASP A 145 0.55 16.59 -3.61
CA ASP A 145 0.02 16.65 -4.98
C ASP A 145 -0.72 15.37 -5.38
N LEU A 146 -0.13 14.20 -5.10
CA LEU A 146 -0.79 12.92 -5.35
C LEU A 146 -2.07 12.78 -4.51
N CYS A 147 -2.02 13.18 -3.24
CA CYS A 147 -3.18 13.17 -2.35
C CYS A 147 -4.32 14.00 -2.95
N TYR A 148 -4.03 15.21 -3.46
CA TYR A 148 -5.05 16.05 -4.11
C TYR A 148 -5.63 15.44 -5.37
N ILE A 149 -4.78 14.88 -6.24
CA ILE A 149 -5.23 14.25 -7.48
C ILE A 149 -6.17 13.08 -7.17
N TYR A 150 -5.76 12.16 -6.29
CA TYR A 150 -6.58 10.98 -5.97
C TYR A 150 -7.81 11.31 -5.14
N GLU A 151 -7.77 12.32 -4.27
CA GLU A 151 -8.96 12.79 -3.54
C GLU A 151 -9.97 13.43 -4.50
N TYR A 152 -9.52 14.23 -5.47
CA TYR A 152 -10.40 14.77 -6.51
C TYR A 152 -11.03 13.64 -7.34
N MET A 153 -10.24 12.66 -7.79
CA MET A 153 -10.77 11.49 -8.50
C MET A 153 -11.77 10.70 -7.67
N TYR A 154 -11.53 10.57 -6.37
CA TYR A 154 -12.43 9.89 -5.46
C TYR A 154 -13.80 10.57 -5.41
N ARG A 155 -13.79 11.89 -5.17
CA ARG A 155 -15.01 12.70 -5.04
C ARG A 155 -15.84 12.74 -6.31
N GLU A 156 -15.17 12.92 -7.44
CA GLU A 156 -15.83 13.02 -8.74
C GLU A 156 -16.54 11.74 -9.19
N ASN A 157 -16.11 10.58 -8.71
CA ASN A 157 -16.55 9.30 -9.25
C ASN A 157 -17.26 8.39 -8.22
N TYR A 158 -16.99 8.56 -6.92
CA TYR A 158 -17.37 7.55 -5.92
C TYR A 158 -17.99 8.11 -4.63
N GLU A 159 -17.85 9.40 -4.31
CA GLU A 159 -18.31 9.96 -3.02
C GLU A 159 -19.81 9.73 -2.79
N GLN A 160 -20.65 9.89 -3.82
CA GLN A 160 -22.09 9.67 -3.71
C GLN A 160 -22.46 8.19 -3.46
N MET A 161 -21.55 7.25 -3.75
CA MET A 161 -21.74 5.82 -3.55
C MET A 161 -21.26 5.34 -2.18
N ASP A 162 -20.63 6.21 -1.39
CA ASP A 162 -20.07 5.84 -0.09
C ASP A 162 -21.12 5.97 1.02
N THR A 163 -21.95 4.94 1.17
CA THR A 163 -22.81 4.75 2.35
C THR A 163 -22.08 4.04 3.49
N ARG A 164 -20.79 3.75 3.33
CA ARG A 164 -20.00 3.08 4.36
C ARG A 164 -19.69 4.12 5.42
N ASP A 165 -20.19 3.84 6.62
CA ASP A 165 -19.77 4.42 7.89
C ASP A 165 -18.29 4.82 7.78
N GLU A 166 -18.02 6.11 7.98
CA GLU A 166 -16.70 6.75 7.90
C GLU A 166 -15.63 5.72 8.18
N PHE A 167 -14.71 5.47 7.22
CA PHE A 167 -13.53 4.62 7.39
C PHE A 167 -13.16 4.59 8.86
N LYS A 168 -13.52 3.52 9.60
CA LYS A 168 -13.21 3.48 11.02
C LYS A 168 -11.70 3.62 11.05
N LEU A 169 -11.23 4.81 11.41
CA LEU A 169 -9.85 5.23 11.17
C LEU A 169 -8.87 4.30 11.91
N TYR A 170 -9.42 3.59 12.89
CA TYR A 170 -8.72 2.74 13.82
C TYR A 170 -9.46 1.43 14.03
N TYR A 171 -8.71 0.33 14.06
CA TYR A 171 -9.19 -0.90 14.66
C TYR A 171 -9.31 -0.74 16.17
N THR A 172 -10.31 -1.39 16.76
CA THR A 172 -10.37 -1.65 18.20
C THR A 172 -9.98 -3.10 18.47
N ILE A 173 -9.59 -3.42 19.71
CA ILE A 173 -9.26 -4.81 20.09
C ILE A 173 -10.45 -5.76 19.81
N SER A 174 -11.66 -5.29 20.04
CA SER A 174 -12.90 -6.02 19.74
C SER A 174 -13.13 -6.29 18.25
N ASP A 175 -12.46 -5.56 17.34
CA ASP A 175 -12.54 -5.83 15.91
C ASP A 175 -11.70 -7.06 15.52
N MET A 176 -10.72 -7.46 16.34
CA MET A 176 -9.78 -8.57 16.06
C MET A 176 -10.33 -9.95 16.47
N VAL A 177 -11.63 -10.17 16.25
CA VAL A 177 -12.27 -11.47 16.41
C VAL A 177 -12.55 -12.10 15.04
N PRO A 178 -12.42 -13.44 14.88
CA PRO A 178 -12.53 -14.09 13.57
C PRO A 178 -13.80 -13.76 12.78
N GLU A 179 -14.94 -13.70 13.45
CA GLU A 179 -16.24 -13.43 12.84
C GLU A 179 -16.31 -12.00 12.26
N VAL A 180 -15.78 -11.02 12.99
CA VAL A 180 -15.76 -9.62 12.57
C VAL A 180 -14.77 -9.41 11.43
N ILE A 181 -13.63 -10.10 11.46
CA ILE A 181 -12.65 -10.10 10.35
C ILE A 181 -13.30 -10.65 9.06
N LEU A 182 -14.05 -11.76 9.15
CA LEU A 182 -14.65 -12.40 7.98
C LEU A 182 -15.87 -11.66 7.40
N THR A 183 -16.56 -10.88 8.23
CA THR A 183 -17.81 -10.20 7.82
C THR A 183 -17.59 -8.72 7.52
N LYS A 184 -17.00 -7.98 8.46
CA LYS A 184 -16.86 -6.53 8.39
C LYS A 184 -15.56 -6.08 7.73
N TYR A 185 -14.45 -6.75 8.03
CA TYR A 185 -13.12 -6.34 7.56
C TYR A 185 -12.55 -7.22 6.46
N LYS A 186 -13.36 -8.08 5.84
CA LYS A 186 -12.89 -9.08 4.86
C LYS A 186 -12.00 -8.47 3.77
N ASP A 187 -12.39 -7.30 3.26
CA ASP A 187 -11.68 -6.60 2.17
C ASP A 187 -10.34 -5.99 2.58
N LYS A 188 -10.03 -5.94 3.88
CA LYS A 188 -8.74 -5.50 4.46
C LYS A 188 -7.73 -6.65 4.62
N PHE A 189 -8.19 -7.88 4.46
CA PHE A 189 -7.38 -9.09 4.56
C PHE A 189 -7.36 -9.82 3.22
N VAL A 190 -6.36 -10.68 3.09
CA VAL A 190 -6.21 -11.64 2.00
C VAL A 190 -6.41 -13.03 2.60
N PHE A 191 -7.21 -13.87 1.94
CA PHE A 191 -7.44 -15.25 2.31
C PHE A 191 -7.12 -16.12 1.10
N LEU A 192 -6.13 -17.01 1.23
CA LEU A 192 -5.62 -17.83 0.13
C LEU A 192 -5.52 -19.30 0.55
N LYS A 193 -6.21 -20.17 -0.15
CA LYS A 193 -5.98 -21.61 -0.09
C LYS A 193 -4.64 -21.96 -0.77
N PRO A 194 -4.16 -23.21 -0.63
CA PRO A 194 -2.96 -23.66 -1.32
C PRO A 194 -3.01 -23.37 -2.82
N GLY A 195 -1.96 -22.75 -3.34
CA GLY A 195 -1.82 -22.40 -4.76
C GLY A 195 -2.68 -21.22 -5.24
N GLU A 196 -3.54 -20.64 -4.40
CA GLU A 196 -4.36 -19.49 -4.80
C GLU A 196 -3.55 -18.20 -4.89
N SER A 197 -4.04 -17.30 -5.74
CA SER A 197 -3.55 -15.94 -5.84
C SER A 197 -4.69 -14.93 -5.83
N TYR A 198 -4.43 -13.77 -5.26
CA TYR A 198 -5.32 -12.62 -5.25
C TYR A 198 -4.55 -11.38 -5.71
N THR A 199 -5.20 -10.46 -6.44
CA THR A 199 -4.54 -9.27 -6.96
C THR A 199 -5.35 -8.01 -6.65
N ASP A 200 -4.74 -7.06 -5.95
CA ASP A 200 -5.24 -5.69 -5.88
C ASP A 200 -4.68 -4.88 -7.07
N THR A 201 -5.47 -3.97 -7.61
CA THR A 201 -5.08 -3.08 -8.72
C THR A 201 -5.25 -1.63 -8.30
N TYR A 202 -4.25 -0.80 -8.59
CA TYR A 202 -4.17 0.60 -8.21
C TYR A 202 -3.95 1.48 -9.43
N ASN A 203 -4.77 2.51 -9.58
CA ASN A 203 -4.62 3.50 -10.64
C ASN A 203 -3.40 4.41 -10.36
N LEU A 204 -2.48 4.53 -11.33
CA LEU A 204 -1.28 5.38 -11.22
C LEU A 204 -1.35 6.67 -12.03
N ILE A 205 -2.53 7.13 -12.45
CA ILE A 205 -2.66 8.34 -13.25
C ILE A 205 -2.08 9.58 -12.57
N GLY A 206 -2.16 9.69 -11.24
CA GLY A 206 -1.54 10.78 -10.49
C GLY A 206 -0.03 10.80 -10.70
N PHE A 207 0.63 9.64 -10.59
CA PHE A 207 2.08 9.53 -10.84
C PHE A 207 2.44 9.91 -12.27
N LYS A 208 1.61 9.54 -13.24
CA LYS A 208 1.79 9.94 -14.64
C LYS A 208 1.70 11.45 -14.82
N LEU A 209 0.74 12.11 -14.18
CA LEU A 209 0.58 13.57 -14.25
C LEU A 209 1.78 14.32 -13.67
N LEU A 210 2.40 13.76 -12.64
CA LEU A 210 3.58 14.33 -11.98
C LEU A 210 4.88 14.13 -12.77
N LYS A 211 4.94 13.20 -13.75
CA LYS A 211 6.11 12.98 -14.66
C LYS A 211 7.44 12.60 -14.00
N GLY A 212 7.41 12.11 -12.76
CA GLY A 212 8.61 11.62 -12.07
C GLY A 212 9.03 10.21 -12.48
N SER A 213 10.18 9.78 -11.99
CA SER A 213 10.60 8.38 -11.98
C SER A 213 10.37 7.76 -10.61
N PHE A 214 9.43 6.82 -10.50
CA PHE A 214 8.97 6.26 -9.23
C PHE A 214 9.33 4.78 -9.11
N THR A 215 10.05 4.41 -8.05
CA THR A 215 10.41 3.03 -7.71
C THR A 215 9.52 2.52 -6.58
N PHE A 216 8.56 1.68 -6.92
CA PHE A 216 7.59 1.09 -6.00
C PHE A 216 8.17 -0.15 -5.32
N TYR A 217 7.96 -0.25 -4.01
CA TYR A 217 8.36 -1.42 -3.23
C TYR A 217 7.50 -1.61 -1.99
N ILE A 218 7.46 -2.84 -1.49
CA ILE A 218 6.81 -3.22 -0.23
C ILE A 218 7.91 -3.65 0.75
N ARG A 219 7.75 -3.30 2.04
CA ARG A 219 8.62 -3.87 3.09
C ARG A 219 8.31 -5.37 3.21
N PRO A 220 9.30 -6.28 3.07
CA PRO A 220 9.08 -7.73 2.97
C PRO A 220 8.79 -8.38 4.34
N HIS A 221 7.85 -7.84 5.11
CA HIS A 221 7.44 -8.35 6.41
C HIS A 221 5.96 -8.06 6.70
N LEU A 222 5.20 -9.10 7.05
CA LEU A 222 3.83 -8.98 7.53
C LEU A 222 3.80 -9.14 9.06
N PRO A 223 3.34 -8.13 9.81
CA PRO A 223 3.25 -8.23 11.27
C PRO A 223 2.07 -9.12 11.70
N PRO A 224 2.14 -9.76 12.88
CA PRO A 224 1.05 -10.56 13.44
C PRO A 224 -0.02 -9.70 14.14
N TYR A 225 -0.07 -8.41 13.85
CA TYR A 225 -0.93 -7.43 14.52
C TYR A 225 -1.40 -6.35 13.56
N VAL A 226 -2.49 -5.68 13.93
CA VAL A 226 -2.90 -4.42 13.34
C VAL A 226 -2.67 -3.29 14.35
N TYR A 227 -2.56 -2.08 13.84
CA TYR A 227 -2.52 -0.89 14.68
C TYR A 227 -3.94 -0.47 15.08
N THR A 228 -4.09 -0.12 16.35
CA THR A 228 -5.34 0.41 16.92
C THR A 228 -5.24 1.91 17.11
N ALA A 229 -6.30 2.52 17.64
CA ALA A 229 -6.26 3.92 18.03
C ALA A 229 -5.05 4.19 18.95
N PRO A 230 -4.37 5.34 18.78
CA PRO A 230 -3.26 5.71 19.64
C PRO A 230 -3.71 5.80 21.10
N ILE A 231 -2.83 5.39 22.01
CA ILE A 231 -3.08 5.39 23.45
C ILE A 231 -2.12 6.40 24.07
N TRP A 232 -2.61 7.23 25.00
CA TRP A 232 -1.74 8.15 25.74
C TRP A 232 -0.81 7.36 26.67
N ASP A 233 0.51 7.43 26.44
CA ASP A 233 1.51 6.90 27.36
C ASP A 233 1.91 8.00 28.35
N SER A 234 1.43 7.86 29.59
CA SER A 234 1.72 8.81 30.67
C SER A 234 3.20 8.85 31.08
N HIS A 235 3.98 7.80 30.82
CA HIS A 235 5.41 7.78 31.14
C HIS A 235 6.23 8.53 30.10
N GLN A 236 5.85 8.43 28.83
CA GLN A 236 6.53 9.10 27.72
C GLN A 236 5.92 10.48 27.41
N SER A 237 4.79 10.82 28.04
CA SER A 237 4.03 12.05 27.78
C SER A 237 3.70 12.26 26.29
N GLN A 238 3.44 11.15 25.59
CA GLN A 238 3.12 11.15 24.17
C GLN A 238 2.11 10.05 23.83
N TYR A 239 1.41 10.21 22.72
CA TYR A 239 0.57 9.15 22.16
C TYR A 239 1.46 8.07 21.54
N VAL A 240 1.21 6.81 21.92
CA VAL A 240 1.89 5.65 21.33
C VAL A 240 0.91 4.83 20.51
N GLU A 241 1.43 4.20 19.47
CA GLU A 241 0.62 3.38 18.57
C GLU A 241 0.15 2.11 19.27
N GLY A 242 -1.16 1.98 19.49
CA GLY A 242 -1.73 0.76 20.01
C GLY A 242 -1.63 -0.39 19.00
N LYS A 243 -1.49 -1.63 19.48
CA LYS A 243 -1.41 -2.83 18.64
C LYS A 243 -2.39 -3.87 19.15
N ALA A 244 -3.16 -4.47 18.25
CA ALA A 244 -4.00 -5.62 18.54
C ALA A 244 -3.51 -6.83 17.75
N LEU A 245 -3.24 -7.93 18.45
CA LEU A 245 -2.82 -9.18 17.84
C LEU A 245 -3.93 -9.73 16.95
N LEU A 246 -3.53 -10.21 15.77
CA LEU A 246 -4.43 -10.98 14.92
C LEU A 246 -4.63 -12.38 15.52
N PRO A 247 -5.84 -12.97 15.37
CA PRO A 247 -6.07 -14.36 15.75
C PRO A 247 -5.07 -15.31 15.07
N ARG A 248 -4.88 -16.53 15.58
CA ARG A 248 -4.04 -17.50 14.87
C ARG A 248 -4.78 -18.17 13.71
N ILE A 249 -6.10 -18.27 13.82
CA ILE A 249 -6.97 -18.95 12.87
C ILE A 249 -8.22 -18.10 12.65
N VAL A 250 -8.59 -17.91 11.38
CA VAL A 250 -9.83 -17.24 10.98
C VAL A 250 -10.45 -18.03 9.83
N GLY A 251 -11.67 -18.54 10.01
CA GLY A 251 -12.42 -19.19 8.94
C GLY A 251 -11.71 -20.40 8.31
N GLY A 252 -10.88 -21.12 9.06
CA GLY A 252 -10.08 -22.24 8.55
C GLY A 252 -8.77 -21.84 7.87
N TYR A 253 -8.42 -20.55 7.86
CA TYR A 253 -7.14 -20.04 7.39
C TYR A 253 -6.22 -19.77 8.59
N THR A 254 -4.96 -20.17 8.47
CA THR A 254 -3.91 -19.89 9.46
C THR A 254 -3.37 -18.47 9.23
N LEU A 255 -3.04 -17.73 10.30
CA LEU A 255 -2.38 -16.44 10.18
C LEU A 255 -0.97 -16.61 9.60
N TYR A 256 -0.69 -15.94 8.49
CA TYR A 256 0.68 -15.77 8.03
C TYR A 256 1.28 -14.51 8.63
N SER A 257 2.45 -14.63 9.25
CA SER A 257 3.24 -13.53 9.79
C SER A 257 4.72 -13.84 9.58
N GLY A 258 5.48 -12.85 9.15
CA GLY A 258 6.90 -13.03 8.85
C GLY A 258 7.31 -12.45 7.52
N ASN A 259 8.49 -12.88 7.06
CA ASN A 259 9.12 -12.33 5.87
C ASN A 259 8.62 -13.02 4.60
N PHE A 260 8.38 -12.23 3.57
CA PHE A 260 7.95 -12.69 2.25
C PHE A 260 8.82 -12.09 1.15
N TYR A 261 8.81 -12.69 -0.03
CA TYR A 261 9.51 -12.19 -1.19
C TYR A 261 8.66 -11.14 -1.87
N SER A 262 9.31 -10.02 -2.23
CA SER A 262 8.73 -8.97 -3.03
C SER A 262 9.77 -8.36 -3.95
N ASN A 263 9.38 -8.06 -5.18
CA ASN A 263 10.19 -7.33 -6.13
C ASN A 263 9.97 -5.81 -5.99
N LYS A 264 10.77 -5.05 -6.75
CA LYS A 264 10.57 -3.61 -6.94
C LYS A 264 10.29 -3.36 -8.41
N ILE A 265 9.49 -2.33 -8.69
CA ILE A 265 9.28 -1.88 -10.07
C ILE A 265 9.54 -0.39 -10.17
N THR A 266 10.17 0.05 -11.25
CA THR A 266 10.43 1.46 -11.54
C THR A 266 9.64 1.87 -12.77
N MET A 267 8.94 2.99 -12.67
CA MET A 267 8.20 3.59 -13.78
C MET A 267 8.65 5.03 -13.96
N THR A 268 8.97 5.41 -15.20
CA THR A 268 9.33 6.77 -15.58
C THR A 268 8.25 7.32 -16.50
N PHE A 269 7.76 8.52 -16.19
CA PHE A 269 6.62 9.17 -16.86
C PHE A 269 7.02 10.43 -17.61
#